data_AF-A0A2E1AV09-F1
#
_entry.id   AF-A0A2E1AV09-F1
#
_cell.length_a   1.000
_cell.length_b   1.000
_cell.length_c   1.000
_cell.angle_alpha   90.00
_cell.angle_beta   90.00
_cell.angle_gamma   90.00
#
_symmetry.space_group_name_H-M   'P 1'
#
loop_
_entity.id
_entity.type
_entity.pdbx_description
1 polymer ?
#
loop_
_entity_poly.entity_id
_entity_poly.type
_entity_poly.pdbx_seq_one_letter_code
_entity_poly.pdbx_strand_id
1 'polypeptide(L)' 'MKKLKTSQKVVFAAGVLGVLIGIYGRFNAWEYMEYFSFFYAGSTMMWIVFLPQKKSCSNLFRRKKAQKS' A
#
# COMPACT_ATOMS: atom_id res chain seq x y z
N MET A 1 9.85 -16.20 -1.29
CA MET A 1 9.01 -15.06 -0.88
C MET A 1 9.89 -13.97 -0.26
N LYS A 2 9.94 -12.76 -0.81
CA LYS A 2 10.76 -11.67 -0.25
C LYS A 2 10.19 -11.27 1.12
N LYS A 3 11.01 -11.22 2.17
CA LYS A 3 10.59 -10.75 3.50
C LYS A 3 10.03 -9.32 3.39
N LEU A 4 8.82 -9.10 3.91
CA LEU A 4 8.23 -7.76 4.03
C LEU A 4 9.08 -6.92 4.99
N LYS A 5 9.41 -5.69 4.58
CA LYS A 5 10.12 -4.73 5.43
C LYS A 5 9.24 -4.29 6.61
N THR A 6 9.84 -3.79 7.68
CA THR A 6 9.12 -3.26 8.85
C THR A 6 8.06 -2.24 8.46
N SER A 7 8.39 -1.28 7.58
CA SER A 7 7.43 -0.29 7.08
C SER A 7 6.25 -0.91 6.31
N GLN A 8 6.48 -1.96 5.53
CA GLN A 8 5.41 -2.70 4.85
C GLN A 8 4.49 -3.42 5.82
N LYS A 9 5.05 -4.00 6.89
CA LYS A 9 4.26 -4.62 7.96
C LYS A 9 3.40 -3.60 8.70
N VAL A 10 3.91 -2.40 8.96
CA VAL A 10 3.15 -1.32 9.62
C VAL A 10 1.99 -0.87 8.73
N VAL A 11 2.23 -0.63 7.44
CA VAL A 11 1.16 -0.26 6.49
C VAL A 11 0.11 -1.38 6.37
N PHE A 12 0.55 -2.65 6.37
CA PHE A 12 -0.36 -3.78 6.36
C PHE A 12 -1.24 -3.82 7.61
N ALA A 13 -0.64 -3.67 8.79
CA ALA A 13 -1.37 -3.65 10.06
C ALA A 13 -2.38 -2.48 10.12
N ALA A 14 -2.00 -1.29 9.64
CA ALA A 14 -2.92 -0.16 9.53
C ALA A 14 -4.09 -0.46 8.56
N GLY A 15 -3.81 -1.11 7.44
CA GLY A 15 -4.83 -1.58 6.50
C GLY A 15 -5.81 -2.58 7.14
N VAL A 16 -5.30 -3.54 7.92
CA VAL A 16 -6.11 -4.49 8.72
C VAL A 16 -7.05 -3.76 9.68
N LEU A 17 -6.53 -2.80 10.44
CA LEU A 17 -7.34 -2.01 11.36
C LEU A 17 -8.42 -1.22 10.63
N GLY A 18 -8.10 -0.57 9.51
CA GLY A 18 -9.07 0.19 8.72
C GLY A 18 -10.22 -0.67 8.17
N VAL A 19 -9.90 -1.88 7.68
CA VAL A 19 -10.93 -2.85 7.23
C VAL A 19 -11.81 -3.29 8.38
N LEU A 20 -11.23 -3.60 9.55
CA LEU A 20 -11.98 -3.99 10.74
C LEU A 20 -12.92 -2.88 11.23
N ILE A 21 -12.45 -1.62 11.22
CA ILE A 21 -13.28 -0.45 11.56
C ILE A 21 -14.42 -0.29 10.56
N GLY A 22 -14.18 -0.45 9.26
CA GLY A 22 -15.24 -0.39 8.25
C GLY A 22 -16.29 -1.50 8.41
N ILE A 23 -15.87 -2.72 8.74
CA ILE A 23 -16.78 -3.84 9.04
C ILE A 23 -17.58 -3.54 10.32
N TYR A 24 -16.91 -3.06 11.37
CA TYR A 24 -17.56 -2.68 12.62
C TYR A 24 -18.60 -1.57 12.41
N GLY A 25 -18.27 -0.52 11.66
CA GLY A 25 -19.19 0.57 11.32
C GLY A 25 -20.42 0.07 10.57
N ARG A 26 -20.24 -0.88 9.63
CA ARG A 26 -21.36 -1.54 8.93
C ARG A 26 -22.31 -2.25 9.88
N PHE A 27 -21.80 -2.96 10.89
CA PHE A 27 -22.62 -3.64 11.89
C PHE A 27 -23.29 -2.69 12.90
N ASN A 28 -22.71 -1.51 13.13
CA ASN A 28 -23.24 -0.48 14.02
C ASN A 28 -24.13 0.55 13.30
N ALA A 29 -24.56 0.25 12.07
CA ALA A 29 -25.40 1.13 11.25
C ALA A 29 -24.83 2.54 11.04
N TRP A 30 -23.50 2.68 10.96
CA TRP A 30 -22.86 3.93 10.51
C TRP A 30 -23.31 4.28 9.10
N GLU A 31 -23.26 5.57 8.76
CA GLU A 31 -23.57 6.00 7.41
C GLU A 31 -22.63 5.34 6.40
N TYR A 32 -23.17 5.01 5.22
CA TYR A 32 -22.41 4.36 4.16
C TYR A 32 -21.10 5.10 3.87
N MET A 33 -21.15 6.42 3.78
CA MET A 33 -19.98 7.24 3.46
C MET A 33 -18.88 7.16 4.53
N GLU A 34 -19.26 6.94 5.80
CA GLU A 34 -18.31 6.85 6.90
C GLU A 34 -17.60 5.50 6.90
N TYR A 35 -18.35 4.39 7.00
CA TYR A 35 -17.74 3.07 7.12
C TYR A 35 -17.11 2.59 5.80
N PHE A 36 -17.65 2.98 4.65
CA PHE A 36 -17.10 2.60 3.34
C PHE A 36 -15.74 3.25 3.10
N SER A 37 -15.55 4.50 3.53
CA SER A 37 -14.26 5.20 3.40
C SER A 37 -13.15 4.47 4.16
N PHE A 38 -13.42 4.03 5.39
CA PHE A 38 -12.46 3.24 6.18
C PHE A 38 -12.19 1.87 5.56
N PHE A 39 -13.23 1.19 5.09
CA PHE A 39 -13.10 -0.11 4.43
C PHE A 39 -12.25 -0.01 3.14
N TYR A 40 -12.55 0.98 2.30
CA TYR A 40 -11.85 1.21 1.05
C TYR A 40 -10.38 1.61 1.28
N ALA A 41 -10.12 2.57 2.17
CA ALA A 41 -8.76 2.97 2.53
C ALA A 41 -7.96 1.81 3.15
N GLY A 42 -8.57 1.03 4.04
CA GLY A 42 -7.93 -0.13 4.65
C GLY A 42 -7.57 -1.21 3.63
N SER A 43 -8.51 -1.54 2.73
CA SER A 43 -8.32 -2.55 1.69
C SER A 43 -7.24 -2.15 0.67
N THR A 44 -7.18 -0.88 0.28
CA THR A 44 -6.14 -0.35 -0.62
C THR A 44 -4.77 -0.35 0.05
N MET A 45 -4.67 0.03 1.33
CA MET A 45 -3.42 -0.05 2.09
C MET A 45 -2.90 -1.48 2.24
N MET A 46 -3.79 -2.46 2.47
CA MET A 46 -3.40 -3.88 2.45
C MET A 46 -2.83 -4.28 1.08
N TRP A 47 -3.48 -3.88 0.00
CA TRP A 47 -3.06 -4.23 -1.36
C TRP A 47 -1.69 -3.63 -1.72
N ILE A 48 -1.43 -2.39 -1.32
CA ILE A 48 -0.18 -1.66 -1.59
C ILE A 48 1.05 -2.39 -1.07
N VAL A 49 0.91 -3.16 0.02
CA VAL A 49 2.02 -3.91 0.62
C VAL A 49 2.52 -5.04 -0.28
N PHE A 50 1.65 -5.60 -1.12
CA PHE A 50 1.99 -6.67 -2.05
C PHE A 50 2.59 -6.15 -3.36
N LEU A 51 2.52 -4.83 -3.63
CA LEU A 51 3.17 -4.28 -4.80
C LEU A 51 4.69 -4.50 -4.72
N PRO A 52 5.32 -4.97 -5.82
CA PRO A 52 6.75 -5.16 -5.85
C PRO A 52 7.43 -3.81 -5.66
N GLN A 53 8.03 -3.59 -4.49
CA GLN A 53 8.93 -2.47 -4.29
C GLN A 53 10.17 -2.70 -5.16
N LYS A 54 10.14 -2.26 -6.42
CA LYS A 54 11.33 -2.06 -7.25
C LYS A 54 12.18 -0.98 -6.56
N LYS A 55 13.10 -1.40 -5.68
CA LYS A 55 14.30 -0.63 -5.38
C LYS A 55 15.16 -0.61 -6.65
N SER A 56 14.85 0.25 -7.61
CA SER A 56 15.79 0.74 -8.62
C SER A 56 15.12 1.82 -9.46
N CYS A 57 15.04 3.04 -8.91
CA CYS A 57 15.31 4.22 -9.73
C CYS A 57 16.82 4.51 -9.65
N SER A 58 17.64 3.51 -9.96
CA SER A 58 19.05 3.74 -10.25
C SER A 58 19.12 4.11 -11.73
N ASN A 59 19.02 5.43 -12.01
CA ASN A 59 19.41 6.05 -13.28
C ASN A 59 18.70 5.55 -14.55
N LEU A 60 17.41 5.84 -14.72
CA LEU A 60 16.78 5.76 -16.06
C LEU A 60 17.40 6.76 -17.08
N PHE A 61 18.22 7.71 -16.61
CA PHE A 61 18.84 8.78 -17.40
C PHE A 61 20.36 8.68 -17.64
N ARG A 62 21.05 7.59 -17.25
CA ARG A 62 22.42 7.36 -17.76
C ARG A 62 22.36 6.80 -19.18
N ARG A 63 22.01 7.67 -20.14
CA ARG A 63 22.35 7.47 -21.55
C ARG A 63 23.84 7.12 -21.63
N LYS A 64 24.14 6.07 -22.40
CA LYS A 64 25.49 5.56 -22.64
C LYS A 64 26.44 6.73 -22.91
N LYS A 65 27.59 6.77 -22.22
CA LYS A 65 28.71 7.59 -22.67
C LYS A 65 28.94 7.25 -24.14
N ALA A 66 28.73 8.20 -25.03
CA ALA A 66 29.09 8.05 -26.43
C ALA A 66 30.57 7.65 -26.46
N GLN A 67 30.83 6.51 -27.10
CA GLN A 67 32.15 5.98 -27.35
C GLN A 67 32.95 7.06 -28.09
N LYS A 68 34.06 7.51 -27.49
CA LYS A 68 35.02 8.40 -28.14
C LYS A 68 35.62 7.63 -29.31
N SER A 69 35.48 8.15 -30.52
CA SER A 69 36.32 7.81 -31.68
C SER A 69 37.02 9.07 -32.14
#